data_AF-A0A7I9V3H6-F1
#
_entry.id   AF-A0A7I9V3H6-F1
#
_cell.length_a   1.000
_cell.length_b   1.000
_cell.length_c   1.000
_cell.angle_alpha   90.00
_cell.angle_beta   90.00
_cell.angle_gamma   90.00
#
_symmetry.space_group_name_H-M   'P 1'
#
loop_
_entity.id
_entity.type
_entity.pdbx_description
1 polymer ?
#
loop_
_entity_poly.entity_id
_entity_poly.type
_entity_poly.pdbx_seq_one_letter_code
_entity_poly.pdbx_strand_id
1 'polypeptide(L)'
;MLLPGFVGGRFYGEVMYRSDLERLMTLSTSDVDAACRGERLVSLTTRCFDEHLELAELADEAAAAGDLDAHGYYSQEGAAWRATAQILRTMAADPMLRRTAGAA
;
A
#
# COMPACT_ATOMS: atom_id res chain seq x y z
N MET A 1 28.16 -7.67 -26.01
CA MET A 1 27.74 -8.77 -25.13
C MET A 1 27.13 -8.14 -23.88
N LEU A 2 25.80 -8.14 -23.76
CA LEU A 2 25.05 -7.49 -22.66
C LEU A 2 24.74 -8.52 -21.57
N LEU A 3 24.93 -8.15 -20.30
CA LEU A 3 24.75 -9.03 -19.14
C LEU A 3 23.26 -9.35 -18.89
N PRO A 4 22.86 -10.63 -18.71
CA PRO A 4 21.44 -11.02 -18.58
C PRO A 4 20.85 -10.94 -17.15
N GLY A 5 21.55 -10.37 -16.17
CA GLY A 5 21.16 -10.48 -14.75
C GLY A 5 20.30 -9.36 -14.17
N PHE A 6 20.16 -8.21 -14.83
CA PHE A 6 19.62 -7.00 -14.20
C PHE A 6 18.11 -6.79 -14.38
N VAL A 7 17.50 -7.47 -15.37
CA VAL A 7 16.07 -7.29 -15.71
C VAL A 7 15.15 -8.15 -14.83
N GLY A 8 15.63 -9.32 -14.38
CA GLY A 8 14.84 -10.29 -13.61
C GLY A 8 14.35 -9.74 -12.27
N GLY A 9 15.24 -9.17 -11.45
CA GLY A 9 14.86 -8.68 -10.11
C GLY A 9 13.82 -7.56 -10.10
N ARG A 10 13.80 -6.71 -11.16
CA ARG A 10 12.87 -5.59 -11.30
C ARG A 10 11.45 -6.06 -11.61
N PHE A 11 11.30 -7.01 -12.53
CA PHE A 11 9.99 -7.57 -12.89
C PHE A 11 9.39 -8.40 -11.75
N TYR A 12 10.22 -9.19 -11.04
CA TYR A 12 9.73 -9.97 -9.90
C TYR A 12 9.22 -9.10 -8.75
N GLY A 13 9.90 -7.98 -8.43
CA GLY A 13 9.43 -7.03 -7.41
C GLY A 13 8.11 -6.36 -7.77
N GLU A 14 8.00 -5.84 -9.00
CA GLU A 14 6.79 -5.14 -9.48
C GLU A 14 5.55 -6.05 -9.49
N VAL A 15 5.68 -7.28 -10.02
CA VAL A 15 4.58 -8.26 -10.08
C VAL A 15 4.11 -8.67 -8.69
N MET A 16 5.04 -8.79 -7.74
CA MET A 16 4.70 -9.10 -6.34
C MET A 16 3.98 -7.92 -5.65
N TYR A 17 4.50 -6.69 -5.77
CA TYR A 17 3.86 -5.52 -5.16
C TYR A 17 2.46 -5.27 -5.70
N ARG A 18 2.23 -5.37 -7.02
CA ARG A 18 0.88 -5.24 -7.60
C ARG A 18 -0.07 -6.26 -6.99
N SER A 19 0.32 -7.53 -7.00
CA SER A 19 -0.51 -8.62 -6.49
C SER A 19 -0.86 -8.45 -5.01
N ASP A 20 0.09 -7.95 -4.22
CA ASP A 20 -0.12 -7.70 -2.79
C ASP A 20 -1.04 -6.50 -2.53
N LEU A 21 -0.90 -5.42 -3.31
CA LEU A 21 -1.79 -4.25 -3.21
C LEU A 21 -3.22 -4.59 -3.66
N GLU A 22 -3.39 -5.32 -4.76
CA GLU A 22 -4.71 -5.72 -5.27
C GLU A 22 -5.44 -6.64 -4.30
N ARG A 23 -4.74 -7.54 -3.61
CA ARG A 23 -5.34 -8.45 -2.63
C ARG A 23 -5.92 -7.72 -1.42
N LEU A 24 -5.35 -6.58 -1.05
CA LEU A 24 -5.82 -5.80 0.10
C LEU A 24 -7.08 -4.99 -0.20
N MET A 25 -7.41 -4.75 -1.47
CA MET A 25 -8.64 -4.08 -1.93
C MET A 25 -8.86 -2.66 -1.36
N THR A 26 -7.81 -2.01 -0.86
CA THR A 26 -7.85 -0.66 -0.28
C THR A 26 -7.67 0.44 -1.34
N LEU A 27 -6.88 0.16 -2.38
CA LEU A 27 -6.57 1.11 -3.44
C LEU A 27 -7.40 0.85 -4.69
N SER A 28 -7.71 1.93 -5.42
CA SER A 28 -8.26 1.81 -6.76
C SER A 28 -7.21 1.22 -7.72
N THR A 29 -7.66 0.58 -8.82
CA THR A 29 -6.76 0.10 -9.88
C THR A 29 -5.83 1.20 -10.39
N SER A 30 -6.34 2.43 -10.55
CA SER A 30 -5.52 3.58 -10.97
C SER A 30 -4.44 3.98 -9.94
N ASP A 31 -4.71 3.84 -8.65
CA ASP A 31 -3.74 4.12 -7.60
C ASP A 31 -2.66 3.02 -7.55
N VAL A 32 -3.05 1.76 -7.72
CA VAL A 32 -2.12 0.62 -7.86
C VAL A 32 -1.20 0.82 -9.06
N ASP A 33 -1.74 1.22 -10.20
CA ASP A 33 -0.95 1.47 -11.41
C ASP A 33 0.03 2.63 -11.24
N ALA A 34 -0.38 3.72 -10.59
CA ALA A 34 0.51 4.83 -10.25
C ALA A 34 1.63 4.36 -9.32
N ALA A 35 1.31 3.62 -8.27
CA ALA A 35 2.28 3.08 -7.32
C ALA A 35 3.29 2.15 -8.01
N CYS A 36 2.85 1.27 -8.91
CA CYS A 36 3.73 0.35 -9.65
C CYS A 36 4.69 1.09 -10.60
N ARG A 37 4.33 2.28 -11.09
CA ARG A 37 5.24 3.17 -11.83
C ARG A 37 6.20 3.96 -10.92
N GLY A 38 6.07 3.83 -9.60
CA GLY A 38 6.82 4.59 -8.60
C GLY A 38 6.26 5.99 -8.33
N GLU A 39 5.07 6.30 -8.85
CA GLU A 39 4.41 7.59 -8.69
C GLU A 39 3.59 7.62 -7.40
N ARG A 40 3.40 8.82 -6.83
CA ARG A 40 2.46 9.09 -5.72
C ARG A 40 2.67 8.23 -4.46
N LEU A 41 3.77 7.48 -4.34
CA LEU A 41 3.98 6.54 -3.22
C LEU A 41 3.86 7.22 -1.85
N VAL A 42 4.39 8.43 -1.70
CA VAL A 42 4.31 9.19 -0.44
C VAL A 42 2.87 9.63 -0.16
N SER A 43 2.17 10.23 -1.13
CA SER A 43 0.80 10.70 -0.91
C SER A 43 -0.20 9.57 -0.72
N LEU A 44 -0.02 8.43 -1.43
CA LEU A 44 -0.81 7.22 -1.20
C LEU A 44 -0.53 6.61 0.18
N THR A 45 0.74 6.62 0.62
CA THR A 45 1.09 6.18 1.99
C THR A 45 0.40 7.05 3.04
N THR A 46 0.46 8.39 2.90
CA THR A 46 -0.22 9.32 3.82
C THR A 46 -1.71 9.05 3.86
N ARG A 47 -2.37 8.95 2.71
CA ARG A 47 -3.80 8.61 2.65
C ARG A 47 -4.12 7.31 3.37
N CYS A 48 -3.32 6.25 3.16
CA CYS A 48 -3.56 4.98 3.85
C CYS A 48 -3.41 5.09 5.38
N PHE A 49 -2.53 5.96 5.87
CA PHE A 49 -2.44 6.23 7.31
C PHE A 49 -3.63 7.04 7.83
N ASP A 50 -4.09 8.04 7.07
CA ASP A 50 -5.25 8.84 7.44
C ASP A 50 -6.50 7.93 7.59
N GLU A 51 -6.77 7.08 6.60
CA GLU A 51 -7.88 6.10 6.64
C GLU A 51 -7.72 5.10 7.80
N HIS A 52 -6.50 4.64 8.07
CA HIS A 52 -6.24 3.75 9.21
C HIS A 52 -6.55 4.44 10.55
N LEU A 53 -6.19 5.72 10.71
CA LEU A 53 -6.46 6.48 11.94
C LEU A 53 -7.96 6.70 12.13
N GLU A 54 -8.67 7.09 11.07
CA GLU A 54 -10.13 7.24 11.10
C GLU A 54 -10.83 5.94 11.50
N LEU A 55 -10.41 4.80 10.93
CA LEU A 55 -10.96 3.49 11.29
C LEU A 55 -10.60 3.05 12.72
N ALA A 56 -9.43 3.46 13.24
CA ALA A 56 -9.08 3.19 14.63
C ALA A 56 -9.98 3.96 15.60
N GLU A 57 -10.29 5.23 15.29
CA GLU A 57 -11.24 6.03 16.08
C GLU A 57 -12.64 5.39 16.06
N LEU A 58 -13.13 4.97 14.89
CA LEU A 58 -14.42 4.28 14.75
C LEU A 58 -14.45 2.93 15.50
N ALA A 59 -13.35 2.19 15.50
CA ALA A 59 -13.23 0.94 16.24
C ALA A 59 -13.31 1.18 17.76
N ASP A 60 -12.69 2.25 18.27
CA ASP A 60 -12.74 2.64 19.68
C ASP A 60 -14.15 3.11 20.08
N GLU A 61 -14.82 3.89 19.22
CA GLU A 61 -16.21 4.30 19.41
C GLU A 61 -17.16 3.10 19.48
N ALA A 62 -17.01 2.14 18.56
CA ALA A 62 -17.80 0.91 18.54
C ALA A 62 -17.57 0.07 19.80
N ALA A 63 -16.32 -0.05 20.26
CA ALA A 63 -15.99 -0.73 21.50
C ALA A 63 -16.64 -0.05 22.73
N ALA A 64 -16.61 1.29 22.78
CA ALA A 64 -17.26 2.06 23.84
C ALA A 64 -18.80 1.89 23.83
N ALA A 65 -19.39 1.72 22.64
CA ALA A 65 -20.82 1.43 22.47
C ALA A 65 -21.19 -0.05 22.74
N GLY A 66 -20.21 -0.93 22.90
CA GLY A 66 -20.42 -2.37 23.06
C GLY A 66 -20.77 -3.11 21.78
N ASP A 67 -20.57 -2.49 20.61
CA ASP A 67 -20.79 -3.10 19.30
C ASP A 67 -19.52 -3.81 18.82
N LEU A 68 -19.38 -5.08 19.20
CA LEU A 68 -18.21 -5.89 18.90
C LEU A 68 -18.08 -6.25 17.41
N ASP A 69 -19.21 -6.31 16.69
CA ASP A 69 -19.20 -6.64 15.26
C ASP A 69 -18.65 -5.44 14.47
N ALA A 70 -19.13 -4.22 14.76
CA ALA A 70 -18.60 -3.00 14.17
C ALA A 70 -17.13 -2.78 14.54
N HIS A 71 -16.75 -3.01 15.81
CA HIS A 71 -15.36 -2.94 16.24
C HIS A 71 -14.47 -3.90 15.44
N GLY A 72 -14.90 -5.16 15.26
CA GLY A 72 -14.18 -6.16 14.49
C GLY A 72 -14.03 -5.76 13.01
N TYR A 73 -15.09 -5.23 12.42
CA TYR A 73 -15.08 -4.72 11.05
C TYR A 73 -14.08 -3.57 10.87
N TYR A 74 -14.17 -2.51 11.67
CA TYR A 74 -13.26 -1.36 11.56
C TYR A 74 -11.81 -1.75 11.84
N SER A 75 -11.58 -2.66 12.79
CA SER A 75 -10.24 -3.19 13.08
C SER A 75 -9.65 -3.94 11.90
N GLN A 76 -10.45 -4.75 11.20
CA GLN A 76 -10.03 -5.49 10.02
C GLN A 76 -9.69 -4.56 8.85
N GLU A 77 -10.58 -3.61 8.55
CA GLU A 77 -10.34 -2.63 7.48
C GLU A 77 -9.11 -1.78 7.80
N GLY A 78 -8.98 -1.29 9.03
CA GLY A 78 -7.82 -0.51 9.47
C GLY A 78 -6.50 -1.28 9.34
N ALA A 79 -6.51 -2.59 9.61
CA ALA A 79 -5.35 -3.45 9.40
C ALA A 79 -4.98 -3.58 7.92
N ALA A 80 -5.97 -3.66 7.01
CA ALA A 80 -5.74 -3.70 5.57
C ALA A 80 -5.12 -2.39 5.06
N TRP A 81 -5.62 -1.23 5.51
CA TRP A 81 -5.04 0.08 5.19
C TRP A 81 -3.61 0.23 5.68
N ARG A 82 -3.33 -0.19 6.91
CA ARG A 82 -1.98 -0.18 7.47
C ARG A 82 -1.01 -1.10 6.70
N ALA A 83 -1.46 -2.30 6.32
CA ALA A 83 -0.66 -3.23 5.52
C ALA A 83 -0.33 -2.62 4.14
N THR A 84 -1.31 -1.96 3.52
CA THR A 84 -1.14 -1.23 2.25
C THR A 84 -0.07 -0.14 2.39
N ALA A 85 -0.16 0.68 3.43
CA ALA A 85 0.83 1.72 3.72
C ALA A 85 2.25 1.14 3.88
N GLN A 86 2.38 -0.03 4.52
CA GLN A 86 3.67 -0.70 4.69
C GLN A 86 4.26 -1.20 3.36
N ILE A 87 3.43 -1.72 2.46
CA ILE A 87 3.87 -2.10 1.10
C ILE A 87 4.35 -0.86 0.34
N LEU A 88 3.55 0.21 0.33
CA LEU A 88 3.90 1.46 -0.35
C LEU A 88 5.20 2.08 0.20
N ARG A 89 5.43 2.01 1.52
CA ARG A 89 6.70 2.43 2.13
C ARG A 89 7.87 1.58 1.69
N THR A 90 7.67 0.27 1.56
CA THR A 90 8.70 -0.66 1.03
C THR A 90 9.04 -0.31 -0.41
N MET A 91 8.02 -0.12 -1.26
CA MET A 91 8.19 0.34 -2.64
C MET A 91 8.91 1.69 -2.71
N ALA A 92 8.55 2.63 -1.83
CA ALA A 92 9.17 3.94 -1.77
C ALA A 92 10.62 3.87 -1.30
N ALA A 93 11.03 2.84 -0.55
CA ALA A 93 12.42 2.61 -0.14
C ALA A 93 13.23 1.86 -1.20
N ASP A 94 12.57 1.24 -2.19
CA ASP A 94 13.22 0.47 -3.26
C ASP A 94 14.00 1.39 -4.22
N PRO A 95 15.35 1.25 -4.27
CA PRO A 95 16.19 2.07 -5.15
C PRO A 95 15.89 1.88 -6.65
N MET A 96 15.29 0.76 -7.05
CA MET A 96 14.95 0.48 -8.44
C MET A 96 13.73 1.27 -8.90
N LEU A 97 12.74 1.49 -8.01
CA LEU A 97 11.55 2.30 -8.29
C LEU A 97 11.83 3.80 -8.20
N ARG A 98 12.79 4.22 -7.36
CA ARG A 98 13.20 5.63 -7.28
C ARG A 98 13.90 6.15 -8.53
N ARG A 99 14.67 5.30 -9.22
CA ARG A 99 15.51 5.70 -10.36
C ARG A 99 14.68 6.06 -11.60
N THR A 100 13.49 5.50 -11.72
CA THR A 100 12.54 5.78 -12.83
C THR A 100 11.74 7.06 -12.62
N ALA A 101 11.41 7.39 -11.37
CA ALA A 101 10.70 8.63 -11.06
C ALA A 101 11.57 9.89 -11.27
N GLY A 102 12.90 9.77 -11.13
CA GLY A 102 13.84 10.88 -11.33
C GLY A 102 14.37 11.04 -12.76
N ALA A 103 13.99 10.15 -13.69
CA ALA A 103 14.42 10.18 -15.09
C ALA A 103 13.36 10.74 -16.05
N ALA A 104 12.24 11.25 -15.52
CA ALA A 104 11.13 11.84 -16.25
C ALA A 104 11.15 13.37 -16.18
#